data_AF-A0A242PCM2-F1
#
_entry.id   AF-A0A242PCM2-F1
#
_cell.length_a   1.000
_cell.length_b   1.000
_cell.length_c   1.000
_cell.angle_alpha   90.00
_cell.angle_beta   90.00
_cell.angle_gamma   90.00
#
_symmetry.space_group_name_H-M   'P 1'
#
loop_
_entity.id
_entity.type
_entity.pdbx_description
1 polymer ?
#
loop_
_entity_poly.entity_id
_entity_poly.type
_entity_poly.pdbx_seq_one_letter_code
_entity_poly.pdbx_strand_id
1 'polypeptide(L)'
;MKKTTLALAIAVASLTTAAANAAYEDNTFYTGAKIGWSELYRLDANKVRGYDKDEAGIKTSNRSNVAGGAFLGYQANPYLAFELGYDWLGSAKYKRTYRDDHTKAGNSKVSAQGVSLTGKLSYPLSFISDDLDIYGRAGGMVTIAKWKNSGDVKEEYGKGGTKTDVSPVYALGLDYRLSEDFSTRLEYQYTQHIHTKSNASPDAGTVSLGITYRLGSPTVAAPVEIKTEVNRYVLNEDVLFAYAKADLKAEGRQALDNLLTTLVKINPTQSAIVVIGHTDRIGSDSYNQKLSERRAHTVLTYLVQKGVPAEIISSRGMGKAQPVTGTKCNALRGADLKACLAPDRRVEIEVKARNVQEVQVIDQTK
;
A
#
# COMPACT_ATOMS: atom_id res chain seq x y z
N MET A 1 25.85 -45.78 8.25
CA MET A 1 25.35 -44.84 7.23
C MET A 1 24.17 -44.04 7.80
N LYS A 2 24.32 -42.74 8.05
CA LYS A 2 23.20 -41.78 8.19
C LYS A 2 23.69 -40.43 7.66
N LYS A 3 23.44 -40.18 6.37
CA LYS A 3 23.62 -38.86 5.73
C LYS A 3 22.33 -38.10 6.01
N THR A 4 22.37 -37.09 6.88
CA THR A 4 21.29 -36.10 6.98
C THR A 4 21.54 -35.03 5.92
N THR A 5 21.04 -35.31 4.71
CA THR A 5 20.83 -34.31 3.67
C THR A 5 19.68 -33.41 4.11
N LEU A 6 20.00 -32.19 4.54
CA LEU A 6 19.01 -31.11 4.59
C LEU A 6 18.82 -30.63 3.14
N ALA A 7 17.80 -31.17 2.47
CA ALA A 7 17.26 -30.56 1.27
C ALA A 7 16.41 -29.37 1.73
N LEU A 8 16.88 -28.15 1.48
CA LEU A 8 16.07 -26.97 1.67
C LEU A 8 15.36 -26.72 0.33
N ALA A 9 14.11 -27.15 0.24
CA ALA A 9 13.25 -26.83 -0.88
C ALA A 9 12.90 -25.35 -0.81
N ILE A 10 13.48 -24.54 -1.69
CA ILE A 10 13.05 -23.17 -1.91
C ILE A 10 11.81 -23.27 -2.78
N ALA A 11 10.64 -23.30 -2.14
CA ALA A 11 9.38 -23.12 -2.82
C ALA A 11 9.30 -21.63 -3.22
N VAL A 12 9.78 -21.31 -4.43
CA VAL A 12 9.46 -20.05 -5.09
C VAL A 12 7.98 -20.17 -5.47
N ALA A 13 7.12 -19.66 -4.59
CA ALA A 13 5.71 -19.48 -4.92
C ALA A 13 5.65 -18.52 -6.10
N SER A 14 5.20 -19.05 -7.24
CA SER A 14 4.85 -18.29 -8.43
C SER A 14 3.73 -17.31 -8.07
N LEU A 15 4.10 -16.07 -7.83
CA LEU A 15 3.17 -14.95 -7.68
C LEU A 15 3.25 -14.15 -8.97
N THR A 16 2.14 -14.21 -9.71
CA THR A 16 1.91 -13.50 -10.95
C THR A 16 1.95 -12.00 -10.71
N THR A 17 2.73 -11.32 -11.53
CA THR A 17 2.98 -9.88 -11.52
C THR A 17 1.73 -9.09 -11.92
N ALA A 18 1.35 -8.15 -11.07
CA ALA A 18 0.71 -6.91 -11.47
C ALA A 18 1.36 -5.82 -10.61
N ALA A 19 2.44 -5.23 -11.14
CA ALA A 19 3.05 -4.05 -10.56
C ALA A 19 2.12 -2.86 -10.83
N ALA A 20 1.75 -2.15 -9.77
CA ALA A 20 1.08 -0.88 -9.87
C ALA A 20 1.70 0.08 -8.84
N ASN A 21 2.41 1.07 -9.39
CA ASN A 21 2.55 2.44 -8.90
C ASN A 21 3.28 2.69 -7.57
N ALA A 22 4.51 3.19 -7.75
CA ALA A 22 5.12 4.36 -7.14
C ALA A 22 4.72 4.81 -5.70
N ALA A 23 5.78 5.03 -4.91
CA ALA A 23 5.84 5.32 -3.47
C ALA A 23 5.68 4.06 -2.60
N TYR A 24 6.44 3.97 -1.51
CA TYR A 24 6.38 2.85 -0.57
C TYR A 24 4.93 2.66 -0.11
N GLU A 25 4.22 1.68 -0.68
CA GLU A 25 2.89 1.33 -0.21
C GLU A 25 3.00 0.75 1.20
N ASP A 26 2.21 1.33 2.12
CA ASP A 26 2.11 0.87 3.50
C ASP A 26 1.55 -0.56 3.53
N ASN A 27 2.01 -1.37 4.50
CA ASN A 27 1.63 -2.77 4.69
C ASN A 27 2.04 -3.73 3.55
N THR A 28 3.13 -3.42 2.85
CA THR A 28 3.70 -4.32 1.84
C THR A 28 4.69 -5.33 2.41
N PHE A 29 4.74 -6.51 1.80
CA PHE A 29 5.80 -7.48 2.05
C PHE A 29 6.88 -7.34 0.99
N TYR A 30 8.13 -7.58 1.36
CA TYR A 30 9.23 -7.70 0.42
C TYR A 30 10.13 -8.86 0.80
N THR A 31 10.78 -9.46 -0.18
CA THR A 31 11.73 -10.54 0.02
C THR A 31 13.02 -10.20 -0.67
N GLY A 32 14.14 -10.73 -0.20
CA GLY A 32 15.40 -10.51 -0.88
C GLY A 32 16.47 -11.50 -0.51
N ALA A 33 17.53 -11.45 -1.29
CA ALA A 33 18.72 -12.27 -1.11
C ALA A 33 19.94 -11.35 -1.12
N LYS A 34 20.93 -11.70 -0.29
CA LYS A 34 22.20 -10.97 -0.18
C LYS A 34 23.38 -11.92 -0.21
N ILE A 35 24.48 -11.45 -0.78
CA ILE A 35 25.76 -12.13 -0.83
C ILE A 35 26.87 -11.14 -0.51
N GLY A 36 27.93 -11.60 0.15
CA GLY A 36 28.97 -10.70 0.59
C GLY A 36 30.17 -11.40 1.18
N TRP A 37 30.94 -10.60 1.91
CA TRP A 37 32.14 -11.04 2.60
C TRP A 37 31.98 -10.72 4.09
N SER A 38 32.21 -11.74 4.91
CA SER A 38 32.21 -11.62 6.36
C SER A 38 33.63 -11.79 6.89
N GLU A 39 34.00 -10.90 7.81
CA GLU A 39 35.21 -10.96 8.60
C GLU A 39 34.85 -11.10 10.07
N LEU A 40 35.48 -12.09 10.72
CA LEU A 40 35.31 -12.37 12.14
C LEU A 40 36.45 -11.69 12.91
N TYR A 41 36.12 -10.69 13.71
CA TYR A 41 37.03 -9.90 14.53
C TYR A 41 37.08 -10.44 15.97
N ARG A 42 38.13 -10.07 16.73
CA ARG A 42 38.35 -10.46 18.14
C ARG A 42 38.33 -11.96 18.44
N LEU A 43 38.77 -12.78 17.48
CA LEU A 43 39.19 -14.14 17.78
C LEU A 43 40.56 -14.10 18.46
N ASP A 44 40.52 -13.95 19.78
CA ASP A 44 41.69 -14.00 20.64
C ASP A 44 42.32 -15.40 20.52
N ALA A 45 43.28 -15.54 19.60
CA ALA A 45 43.93 -16.83 19.30
C ALA A 45 44.61 -17.42 20.55
N ASN A 46 44.88 -16.59 21.57
CA ASN A 46 45.39 -16.98 22.87
C ASN A 46 44.38 -17.75 23.73
N LYS A 47 43.06 -17.61 23.51
CA LYS A 47 42.01 -18.31 24.28
C LYS A 47 41.52 -19.63 23.64
N VAL A 48 41.99 -19.94 22.43
CA VAL A 48 41.74 -21.22 21.72
C VAL A 48 42.99 -22.13 21.77
N ARG A 49 44.08 -21.66 22.40
CA ARG A 49 45.31 -22.42 22.68
C ARG A 49 45.06 -23.41 23.82
N GLY A 50 44.78 -24.66 23.45
CA GLY A 50 44.82 -25.81 24.37
C GLY A 50 46.15 -26.58 24.32
N TYR A 51 47.11 -26.16 23.50
CA TYR A 51 48.46 -26.74 23.52
C TYR A 51 49.36 -25.88 24.40
N ASP A 52 50.19 -26.55 25.19
CA ASP A 52 51.31 -25.94 25.89
C ASP A 52 52.11 -25.08 24.89
N LYS A 53 52.67 -23.97 25.37
CA LYS A 53 53.15 -22.85 24.54
C LYS A 53 54.21 -23.22 23.49
N ASP A 54 54.73 -24.44 23.54
CA ASP A 54 55.99 -24.82 22.92
C ASP A 54 55.86 -25.73 21.68
N GLU A 55 54.74 -26.45 21.43
CA GLU A 55 54.76 -27.54 20.43
C GLU A 55 53.90 -27.39 19.15
N ALA A 56 52.93 -26.46 19.06
CA ALA A 56 52.09 -26.36 17.85
C ALA A 56 51.76 -24.92 17.41
N GLY A 57 52.00 -24.63 16.12
CA GLY A 57 51.66 -23.37 15.47
C GLY A 57 50.26 -23.39 14.84
N ILE A 58 49.49 -22.31 15.00
CA ILE A 58 48.21 -22.10 14.33
C ILE A 58 48.41 -21.14 13.17
N LYS A 59 48.31 -21.63 11.92
CA LYS A 59 48.26 -20.77 10.73
C LYS A 59 46.82 -20.65 10.24
N THR A 60 46.25 -19.46 10.38
CA THR A 60 44.92 -19.12 9.88
C THR A 60 44.99 -18.97 8.36
N SER A 61 44.44 -19.92 7.61
CA SER A 61 44.62 -20.00 6.15
C SER A 61 43.61 -19.16 5.37
N ASN A 62 42.50 -18.72 5.96
CA ASN A 62 41.54 -17.84 5.29
C ASN A 62 40.75 -17.02 6.31
N ARG A 63 40.89 -15.69 6.27
CA ARG A 63 40.19 -14.75 7.17
C ARG A 63 38.91 -14.20 6.56
N SER A 64 38.88 -14.02 5.24
CA SER A 64 37.71 -13.60 4.46
C SER A 64 36.84 -14.79 4.09
N ASN A 65 35.58 -14.79 4.51
CA ASN A 65 34.63 -15.84 4.14
C ASN A 65 33.49 -15.25 3.33
N VAL A 66 33.02 -16.00 2.34
CA VAL A 66 31.76 -15.67 1.68
C VAL A 66 30.66 -15.78 2.73
N ALA A 67 29.80 -14.77 2.78
CA ALA A 67 28.58 -14.75 3.53
C ALA A 67 27.41 -14.55 2.57
N GLY A 68 26.23 -14.98 2.98
CA GLY A 68 25.03 -14.78 2.20
C GLY A 68 23.80 -15.09 3.01
N GLY A 69 22.66 -14.61 2.57
CA GLY A 69 21.43 -14.76 3.31
C GLY A 69 20.21 -14.43 2.47
N ALA A 70 19.05 -14.73 3.03
CA ALA A 70 17.76 -14.33 2.50
C ALA A 70 16.94 -13.70 3.61
N PHE A 71 16.07 -12.76 3.27
CA PHE A 71 15.25 -12.07 4.25
C PHE A 71 13.84 -11.84 3.70
N LEU A 72 12.88 -11.80 4.62
CA LEU A 72 11.50 -11.40 4.40
C LEU A 72 11.23 -10.18 5.27
N GLY A 73 10.82 -9.09 4.66
CA GLY A 73 10.47 -7.85 5.32
C GLY A 73 8.99 -7.51 5.20
N TYR A 74 8.48 -6.83 6.21
CA TYR A 74 7.17 -6.23 6.25
C TYR A 74 7.31 -4.73 6.48
N GLN A 75 6.86 -3.92 5.51
CA GLN A 75 6.88 -2.46 5.59
C GLN A 75 5.63 -2.00 6.36
N ALA A 76 5.81 -1.50 7.59
CA ALA A 76 4.69 -1.09 8.43
C ALA A 76 4.25 0.36 8.16
N ASN A 77 5.20 1.23 7.83
CA ASN A 77 4.98 2.61 7.39
C ASN A 77 6.16 3.06 6.51
N PRO A 78 6.19 4.27 5.91
CA PRO A 78 7.24 4.63 4.95
C PRO A 78 8.66 4.67 5.54
N TYR A 79 8.77 4.77 6.87
CA TYR A 79 10.06 4.87 7.59
C TYR A 79 10.44 3.60 8.35
N LEU A 80 9.49 2.71 8.66
CA LEU A 80 9.69 1.57 9.56
C LEU A 80 9.25 0.27 8.89
N ALA A 81 10.14 -0.70 8.92
CA ALA A 81 9.90 -2.07 8.52
C ALA A 81 10.41 -3.07 9.56
N PHE A 82 9.89 -4.29 9.51
CA PHE A 82 10.38 -5.43 10.28
C PHE A 82 10.94 -6.47 9.33
N GLU A 83 12.19 -6.90 9.53
CA GLU A 83 12.87 -7.90 8.69
C GLU A 83 13.15 -9.18 9.50
N LEU A 84 12.76 -10.32 8.94
CA LEU A 84 13.15 -11.66 9.35
C LEU A 84 14.20 -12.18 8.36
N GLY A 85 15.44 -12.36 8.81
CA GLY A 85 16.57 -12.77 7.97
C GLY A 85 17.15 -14.12 8.35
N TYR A 86 17.56 -14.92 7.38
CA TYR A 86 18.45 -16.06 7.57
C TYR A 86 19.81 -15.74 6.96
N ASP A 87 20.84 -15.69 7.81
CA ASP A 87 22.20 -15.33 7.40
C ASP A 87 23.16 -16.51 7.61
N TRP A 88 23.88 -16.86 6.55
CA TRP A 88 25.07 -17.70 6.59
C TRP A 88 26.31 -16.79 6.70
N LEU A 89 26.94 -16.78 7.87
CA LEU A 89 28.08 -15.90 8.20
C LEU A 89 29.44 -16.49 7.76
N GLY A 90 29.41 -17.56 6.96
CA GLY A 90 30.60 -18.19 6.41
C GLY A 90 31.22 -19.30 7.28
N SER A 91 32.45 -19.70 6.92
CA SER A 91 33.18 -20.72 7.67
C SER A 91 34.69 -20.57 7.62
N ALA A 92 35.33 -20.44 8.79
CA ALA A 92 36.78 -20.38 8.90
C ALA A 92 37.39 -21.79 9.03
N LYS A 93 38.50 -22.03 8.31
CA LYS A 93 39.32 -23.25 8.43
C LYS A 93 40.67 -22.91 9.03
N TYR A 94 41.04 -23.65 10.07
CA TYR A 94 42.30 -23.53 10.76
C TYR A 94 43.13 -24.78 10.51
N LYS A 95 44.36 -24.58 10.02
CA LYS A 95 45.36 -25.66 9.92
C LYS A 95 46.23 -25.60 11.17
N ARG A 96 46.42 -26.75 11.82
CA ARG A 96 47.36 -26.91 12.93
C ARG A 96 48.57 -27.68 12.42
N THR A 97 49.77 -27.18 12.72
CA THR A 97 51.05 -27.83 12.39
C THR A 97 51.90 -27.91 13.64
N TYR A 98 52.56 -29.05 13.86
CA TYR A 98 53.55 -29.17 14.93
C TYR A 98 54.72 -28.22 14.65
N ARG A 99 55.28 -27.61 15.70
CA ARG A 99 56.36 -26.62 15.60
C ARG A 99 57.69 -27.26 15.27
N ASP A 100 57.92 -28.48 15.77
CA ASP A 100 59.21 -29.14 15.71
C ASP A 100 59.50 -29.78 14.35
N ASP A 101 58.53 -30.44 13.72
CA ASP A 101 58.73 -31.15 12.44
C ASP A 101 57.92 -30.59 11.26
N HIS A 102 57.12 -29.54 11.50
CA HIS A 102 56.21 -28.94 10.52
C HIS A 102 55.18 -29.90 9.89
N THR A 103 54.94 -31.08 10.48
CA THR A 103 53.92 -32.02 10.03
C THR A 103 52.53 -31.57 10.44
N LYS A 104 51.52 -32.11 9.73
CA LYS A 104 50.14 -31.65 9.78
C LYS A 104 49.38 -32.29 10.95
N ALA A 105 49.32 -31.58 12.08
CA ALA A 105 48.60 -32.00 13.30
C ALA A 105 47.07 -32.11 13.12
N GLY A 106 46.47 -31.42 12.13
CA GLY A 106 45.06 -31.56 11.80
C GLY A 106 44.38 -30.27 11.34
N ASN A 107 43.05 -30.32 11.17
CA ASN A 107 42.25 -29.15 10.79
C ASN A 107 41.04 -28.96 11.71
N SER A 108 40.76 -27.70 12.05
CA SER A 108 39.52 -27.28 12.71
C SER A 108 38.71 -26.39 11.77
N LYS A 109 37.41 -26.65 11.65
CA LYS A 109 36.47 -25.80 10.89
C LYS A 109 35.42 -25.25 11.83
N VAL A 110 35.21 -23.93 11.77
CA VAL A 110 34.12 -23.24 12.45
C VAL A 110 33.19 -22.67 11.39
N SER A 111 31.89 -22.90 11.51
CA SER A 111 30.87 -22.29 10.65
C SER A 111 29.78 -21.66 11.48
N ALA A 112 29.34 -20.47 11.09
CA ALA A 112 28.28 -19.73 11.77
C ALA A 112 27.14 -19.45 10.80
N GLN A 113 25.91 -19.61 11.29
CA GLN A 113 24.68 -19.26 10.61
C GLN A 113 23.67 -18.78 11.64
N GLY A 114 22.63 -18.06 11.26
CA GLY A 114 21.58 -17.71 12.21
C GLY A 114 20.34 -17.12 11.58
N VAL A 115 19.31 -17.01 12.42
CA VAL A 115 18.04 -16.37 12.08
C VAL A 115 17.96 -15.07 12.88
N SER A 116 17.70 -13.97 12.20
CA SER A 116 17.60 -12.63 12.79
C SER A 116 16.20 -12.07 12.65
N LEU A 117 15.78 -11.33 13.68
CA LEU A 117 14.58 -10.50 13.65
C LEU A 117 15.02 -9.08 14.01
N THR A 118 14.77 -8.14 13.11
CA THR A 118 15.29 -6.77 13.21
C THR A 118 14.26 -5.74 12.77
N GLY A 119 14.22 -4.60 13.45
CA GLY A 119 13.56 -3.41 12.94
C GLY A 119 14.49 -2.67 11.99
N LYS A 120 13.94 -2.18 10.88
CA LYS A 120 14.62 -1.38 9.87
C LYS A 120 13.98 0.00 9.82
N LEU A 121 14.79 1.04 9.96
CA LEU A 121 14.39 2.43 9.77
C LEU A 121 15.00 2.95 8.48
N SER A 122 14.18 3.44 7.56
CA SER A 122 14.57 3.96 6.25
C SER A 122 14.32 5.46 6.18
N TYR A 123 15.19 6.20 5.50
CA TYR A 123 15.01 7.62 5.23
C TYR A 123 15.41 7.93 3.78
N PRO A 124 14.52 8.59 3.00
CA PRO A 124 14.83 8.93 1.61
C PRO A 124 15.88 10.03 1.54
N LEU A 125 16.89 9.83 0.69
CA LEU A 125 17.94 10.81 0.42
C LEU A 125 17.62 11.62 -0.84
N SER A 126 16.44 12.26 -0.87
CA SER A 126 15.95 13.05 -2.02
C SER A 126 16.87 14.21 -2.42
N PHE A 127 17.83 14.59 -1.58
CA PHE A 127 18.84 15.59 -1.94
C PHE A 127 19.96 15.04 -2.84
N ILE A 128 20.11 13.71 -2.96
CA ILE A 128 21.06 13.05 -3.87
C ILE A 128 20.31 12.42 -5.05
N SER A 129 19.25 11.65 -4.78
CA SER A 129 18.42 10.99 -5.79
C SER A 129 17.10 10.58 -5.15
N ASP A 130 16.00 10.70 -5.91
CA ASP A 130 14.67 10.29 -5.46
C ASP A 130 14.51 8.76 -5.33
N ASP A 131 15.47 7.99 -5.88
CA ASP A 131 15.49 6.53 -5.85
C ASP A 131 16.46 5.93 -4.81
N LEU A 132 17.12 6.79 -4.01
CA LEU A 132 18.12 6.37 -3.04
C LEU A 132 17.62 6.58 -1.60
N ASP A 133 17.60 5.50 -0.83
CA ASP A 133 17.27 5.52 0.59
C ASP A 133 18.47 5.09 1.42
N ILE A 134 18.66 5.73 2.58
CA ILE A 134 19.53 5.21 3.63
C ILE A 134 18.70 4.47 4.66
N TYR A 135 19.19 3.36 5.17
CA TYR A 135 18.52 2.66 6.25
C TYR A 135 19.47 2.18 7.34
N GLY A 136 18.93 2.09 8.55
CA GLY A 136 19.55 1.43 9.68
C GLY A 136 18.69 0.27 10.16
N ARG A 137 19.34 -0.83 10.54
CA ARG A 137 18.68 -2.05 11.01
C ARG A 137 19.24 -2.44 12.36
N ALA A 138 18.38 -2.82 13.30
CA ALA A 138 18.79 -3.28 14.63
C ALA A 138 17.86 -4.37 15.16
N GLY A 139 18.41 -5.34 15.89
CA GLY A 139 17.63 -6.37 16.56
C GLY A 139 18.46 -7.53 17.08
N GLY A 140 17.88 -8.72 17.11
CA GLY A 140 18.49 -9.92 17.66
C GLY A 140 18.64 -11.03 16.62
N MET A 141 19.74 -11.77 16.71
CA MET A 141 20.01 -12.94 15.87
C MET A 141 20.31 -14.15 16.74
N VAL A 142 19.55 -15.21 16.51
CA VAL A 142 19.85 -16.53 17.05
C VAL A 142 20.95 -17.14 16.19
N THR A 143 22.17 -17.15 16.71
CA THR A 143 23.35 -17.67 16.04
C THR A 143 23.58 -19.14 16.40
N ILE A 144 23.95 -19.94 15.40
CA ILE A 144 24.25 -21.36 15.52
C ILE A 144 25.68 -21.54 15.02
N ALA A 145 26.61 -21.71 15.96
CA ALA A 145 28.02 -21.96 15.68
C ALA A 145 28.30 -23.47 15.74
N LYS A 146 28.81 -24.03 14.64
CA LYS A 146 29.22 -25.44 14.55
C LYS A 146 30.74 -25.53 14.46
N TRP A 147 31.32 -26.33 15.35
CA TRP A 147 32.75 -26.65 15.35
C TRP A 147 32.97 -28.09 14.91
N LYS A 148 33.89 -28.33 13.98
CA LYS A 148 34.32 -29.67 13.55
C LYS A 148 35.85 -29.79 13.62
N ASN A 149 36.34 -30.84 14.25
CA ASN A 149 37.77 -31.18 14.33
C ASN A 149 38.09 -32.43 13.51
N SER A 150 39.29 -32.50 12.95
CA SER A 150 39.79 -33.60 12.11
C SER A 150 41.30 -33.78 12.24
N GLY A 151 41.80 -35.00 12.05
CA GLY A 151 43.20 -35.37 12.33
C GLY A 151 43.40 -35.68 13.81
N ASP A 152 44.63 -35.57 14.29
CA ASP A 152 45.03 -35.91 15.67
C ASP A 152 44.30 -35.02 16.70
N VAL A 153 43.93 -33.80 16.28
CA VAL A 153 43.05 -32.88 17.03
C VAL A 153 41.69 -33.49 17.42
N LYS A 154 41.18 -34.46 16.65
CA LYS A 154 39.89 -35.14 16.91
C LYS A 154 40.01 -36.16 18.05
N GLU A 155 41.16 -36.80 18.20
CA GLU A 155 41.41 -37.80 19.24
C GLU A 155 41.57 -37.14 20.61
N GLU A 156 42.13 -35.93 20.63
CA GLU A 156 42.42 -35.19 21.87
C GLU A 156 41.27 -34.28 22.36
N TYR A 157 40.53 -33.61 21.45
CA TYR A 157 39.47 -32.65 21.81
C TYR A 157 38.05 -33.09 21.42
N GLY A 158 37.89 -34.31 20.89
CA GLY A 158 36.62 -34.87 20.46
C GLY A 158 36.09 -34.34 19.11
N LYS A 159 34.93 -34.86 18.68
CA LYS A 159 34.35 -34.67 17.32
C LYS A 159 33.86 -33.25 17.01
N GLY A 160 33.85 -32.34 18.00
CA GLY A 160 33.27 -31.00 17.89
C GLY A 160 31.82 -30.92 18.38
N GLY A 161 31.24 -29.71 18.40
CA GLY A 161 29.92 -29.44 18.98
C GLY A 161 29.21 -28.25 18.34
N THR A 162 27.91 -28.12 18.63
CA THR A 162 27.07 -27.00 18.21
C THR A 162 26.68 -26.18 19.44
N LYS A 163 26.73 -24.85 19.35
CA LYS A 163 26.19 -23.95 20.37
C LYS A 163 25.27 -22.95 19.70
N THR A 164 24.14 -22.71 20.34
CA THR A 164 23.16 -21.70 19.95
C THR A 164 23.20 -20.57 20.95
N ASP A 165 23.19 -19.33 20.48
CA ASP A 165 23.20 -18.15 21.33
C ASP A 165 22.45 -16.99 20.68
N VAL A 166 22.08 -15.97 21.47
CA VAL A 166 21.41 -14.77 20.97
C VAL A 166 22.41 -13.62 20.93
N SER A 167 22.65 -13.10 19.74
CA SER A 167 23.60 -12.03 19.47
C SER A 167 22.88 -10.79 18.95
N PRO A 168 23.13 -9.59 19.48
CA PRO A 168 22.58 -8.37 18.92
C PRO A 168 23.21 -8.08 17.55
N VAL A 169 22.38 -7.58 16.63
CA VAL A 169 22.79 -7.24 15.25
C VAL A 169 22.40 -5.81 14.95
N TYR A 170 23.33 -5.10 14.32
CA TYR A 170 23.15 -3.77 13.78
C TYR A 170 23.59 -3.78 12.32
N ALA A 171 22.90 -3.03 11.45
CA ALA A 171 23.37 -2.81 10.10
C ALA A 171 23.06 -1.39 9.64
N LEU A 172 23.88 -0.88 8.74
CA LEU A 172 23.66 0.35 8.01
C LEU A 172 23.77 0.03 6.53
N GLY A 173 22.84 0.56 5.73
CA GLY A 173 22.83 0.28 4.32
C GLY A 173 22.18 1.37 3.48
N LEU A 174 22.36 1.21 2.18
CA LEU A 174 21.76 2.03 1.14
C LEU A 174 20.89 1.13 0.28
N ASP A 175 19.66 1.55 0.03
CA ASP A 175 18.76 0.92 -0.92
C ASP A 175 18.64 1.83 -2.14
N TYR A 176 18.88 1.27 -3.32
CA TYR A 176 18.72 1.96 -4.60
C TYR A 176 17.64 1.25 -5.41
N ARG A 177 16.60 1.99 -5.80
CA ARG A 177 15.48 1.47 -6.58
C ARG A 177 15.87 1.37 -8.06
N LEU A 178 15.86 0.16 -8.63
CA LEU A 178 16.12 -0.05 -10.07
C LEU A 178 14.83 -0.02 -10.88
N SER A 179 13.75 -0.59 -10.32
CA SER A 179 12.41 -0.57 -10.90
C SER A 179 11.37 -0.50 -9.78
N GLU A 180 10.09 -0.51 -10.13
CA GLU A 180 8.99 -0.52 -9.14
C GLU A 180 9.06 -1.72 -8.19
N ASP A 181 9.44 -2.89 -8.71
CA ASP A 181 9.49 -4.13 -7.94
C ASP A 181 10.88 -4.45 -7.39
N PHE A 182 11.94 -3.98 -8.06
CA PHE A 182 13.33 -4.37 -7.76
C PHE A 182 14.16 -3.23 -7.18
N SER A 183 14.83 -3.51 -6.06
CA SER A 183 15.81 -2.60 -5.46
C SER A 183 17.11 -3.37 -5.17
N THR A 184 18.24 -2.70 -5.32
CA THR A 184 19.54 -3.21 -4.85
C THR A 184 19.87 -2.63 -3.49
N ARG A 185 20.36 -3.47 -2.58
CA ARG A 185 20.80 -3.07 -1.25
C ARG A 185 22.31 -3.24 -1.11
N LEU A 186 23.00 -2.22 -0.63
CA LEU A 186 24.34 -2.32 -0.10
C LEU A 186 24.27 -2.24 1.42
N GLU A 187 24.71 -3.26 2.12
CA GLU A 187 24.58 -3.35 3.58
C GLU A 187 25.93 -3.65 4.24
N TYR A 188 26.26 -2.90 5.29
CA TYR A 188 27.26 -3.26 6.27
C TYR A 188 26.57 -3.71 7.57
N GLN A 189 26.68 -5.00 7.89
CA GLN A 189 26.12 -5.63 9.08
C GLN A 189 27.21 -5.90 10.10
N TYR A 190 26.96 -5.56 11.36
CA TYR A 190 27.80 -5.83 12.51
C TYR A 190 27.03 -6.64 13.56
N THR A 191 27.48 -7.87 13.80
CA THR A 191 26.92 -8.78 14.82
C THR A 191 27.88 -8.86 15.99
N GLN A 192 27.43 -8.52 17.19
CA GLN A 192 28.28 -8.51 18.39
C GLN A 192 28.10 -9.78 19.23
N HIS A 193 29.11 -10.11 20.03
CA HIS A 193 29.01 -11.10 21.12
C HIS A 193 28.47 -12.47 20.67
N ILE A 194 29.10 -13.09 19.67
CA ILE A 194 28.75 -14.45 19.25
C ILE A 194 29.38 -15.43 20.25
N HIS A 195 28.69 -15.85 21.31
CA HIS A 195 29.31 -16.71 22.34
C HIS A 195 29.60 -18.11 21.82
N THR A 196 30.88 -18.51 21.90
CA THR A 196 31.30 -19.89 21.58
C THR A 196 31.39 -20.75 22.85
N LYS A 197 31.70 -22.05 22.74
CA LYS A 197 31.95 -22.93 23.92
C LYS A 197 33.32 -22.68 24.57
N SER A 198 34.21 -21.97 23.89
CA SER A 198 35.40 -21.34 24.47
C SER A 198 34.98 -19.94 24.96
N ASN A 199 35.67 -19.36 25.94
CA ASN A 199 35.44 -17.98 26.43
C ASN A 199 35.79 -16.88 25.39
N ALA A 200 35.66 -17.19 24.10
CA ALA A 200 35.83 -16.30 22.97
C ALA A 200 34.44 -15.88 22.44
N SER A 201 34.20 -14.57 22.41
CA SER A 201 33.00 -13.92 21.87
C SER A 201 33.41 -13.10 20.63
N PRO A 202 33.59 -13.74 19.46
CA PRO A 202 33.85 -13.02 18.22
C PRO A 202 32.74 -12.05 17.84
N ASP A 203 33.15 -10.96 17.23
CA ASP A 203 32.26 -10.03 16.53
C ASP A 203 32.37 -10.31 15.03
N ALA A 204 31.27 -10.19 14.28
CA ALA A 204 31.25 -10.41 12.84
C ALA A 204 30.87 -9.13 12.12
N GLY A 205 31.77 -8.62 11.27
CA GLY A 205 31.47 -7.55 10.32
C GLY A 205 31.27 -8.12 8.93
N THR A 206 30.15 -7.83 8.29
CA THR A 206 29.79 -8.36 6.98
C THR A 206 29.38 -7.23 6.05
N VAL A 207 30.08 -7.11 4.93
CA VAL A 207 29.67 -6.25 3.81
C VAL A 207 28.94 -7.12 2.81
N SER A 208 27.74 -6.74 2.40
CA SER A 208 26.93 -7.51 1.46
C SER A 208 26.22 -6.63 0.44
N LEU A 209 26.08 -7.19 -0.76
CA LEU A 209 25.24 -6.66 -1.82
C LEU A 209 24.05 -7.61 -1.98
N GLY A 210 22.85 -7.05 -2.12
CA GLY A 210 21.65 -7.84 -2.28
C GLY A 210 20.66 -7.24 -3.25
N ILE A 211 19.68 -8.05 -3.60
CA ILE A 211 18.51 -7.66 -4.38
C ILE A 211 17.28 -7.89 -3.50
N THR A 212 16.41 -6.90 -3.50
CA THR A 212 15.12 -6.92 -2.83
C THR A 212 14.05 -6.86 -3.91
N TYR A 213 13.08 -7.76 -3.80
CA TYR A 213 11.87 -7.81 -4.60
C TYR A 213 10.67 -7.47 -3.71
N ARG A 214 9.93 -6.43 -4.07
CA ARG A 214 8.69 -6.06 -3.39
C ARG A 214 7.58 -7.00 -3.87
N LEU A 215 6.96 -7.70 -2.94
CA LEU A 215 5.74 -8.45 -3.24
C LEU A 215 4.63 -7.40 -3.28
N GLY A 216 4.14 -7.09 -4.48
CA GLY A 216 3.04 -6.14 -4.67
C GLY A 216 1.92 -6.40 -3.65
N SER A 217 1.29 -5.34 -3.18
CA SER A 217 0.17 -5.43 -2.25
C SER A 217 -0.87 -6.43 -2.79
N PRO A 218 -1.55 -7.22 -1.93
CA PRO A 218 -2.75 -7.91 -2.37
C PRO A 218 -3.65 -6.85 -2.99
N THR A 219 -3.96 -6.99 -4.28
CA THR A 219 -4.79 -6.06 -5.05
C THR A 219 -6.06 -5.76 -4.27
N VAL A 220 -6.09 -4.64 -3.54
CA VAL A 220 -7.33 -4.06 -3.05
C VAL A 220 -7.98 -3.54 -4.32
N ALA A 221 -9.16 -4.08 -4.64
CA ALA A 221 -9.93 -3.66 -5.81
C ALA A 221 -9.96 -2.12 -5.85
N ALA A 222 -9.53 -1.56 -6.98
CA ALA A 222 -9.46 -0.11 -7.15
C ALA A 222 -10.79 0.53 -6.75
N PRO A 223 -10.79 1.70 -6.06
CA PRO A 223 -12.02 2.36 -5.68
C PRO A 223 -12.83 2.70 -6.93
N VAL A 224 -14.04 2.17 -7.01
CA VAL A 224 -14.98 2.47 -8.11
C VAL A 224 -15.31 3.96 -8.05
N GLU A 225 -14.89 4.72 -9.05
CA GLU A 225 -15.20 6.16 -9.13
C GLU A 225 -16.68 6.33 -9.55
N ILE A 226 -17.52 6.81 -8.61
CA ILE A 226 -18.95 7.02 -8.88
C ILE A 226 -19.14 8.32 -9.65
N LYS A 227 -19.35 8.24 -10.97
CA LYS A 227 -19.75 9.40 -11.78
C LYS A 227 -21.27 9.63 -11.64
N THR A 228 -21.64 10.84 -11.22
CA THR A 228 -23.06 11.24 -11.09
C THR A 228 -23.46 12.08 -12.31
N GLU A 229 -24.40 11.60 -13.11
CA GLU A 229 -25.00 12.36 -14.20
C GLU A 229 -26.26 13.10 -13.71
N VAL A 230 -26.41 14.35 -14.12
CA VAL A 230 -27.57 15.18 -13.75
C VAL A 230 -28.35 15.54 -15.02
N ASN A 231 -29.55 14.98 -15.15
CA ASN A 231 -30.49 15.30 -16.22
C ASN A 231 -31.54 16.27 -15.71
N ARG A 232 -31.75 17.41 -16.39
CA ARG A 232 -32.73 18.44 -16.00
C ARG A 232 -33.86 18.54 -17.03
N TYR A 233 -35.10 18.42 -16.57
CA TYR A 233 -36.30 18.59 -17.39
C TYR A 233 -37.05 19.84 -16.95
N VAL A 234 -37.45 20.69 -17.89
CA VAL A 234 -38.14 21.97 -17.59
C VAL A 234 -39.54 21.93 -18.17
N LEU A 235 -40.55 22.17 -17.33
CA LEU A 235 -41.96 22.20 -17.69
C LEU A 235 -42.55 23.59 -17.37
N ASN A 236 -43.29 24.17 -18.31
CA ASN A 236 -43.93 25.47 -18.11
C ASN A 236 -45.12 25.36 -17.13
N GLU A 237 -45.20 26.25 -16.14
CA GLU A 237 -46.30 26.25 -15.16
C GLU A 237 -47.66 26.51 -15.80
N ASP A 238 -47.72 27.31 -16.87
CA ASP A 238 -48.98 27.64 -17.54
C ASP A 238 -49.66 26.38 -18.16
N VAL A 239 -48.85 25.36 -18.49
CA VAL A 239 -49.31 24.04 -18.94
C VAL A 239 -49.70 23.16 -17.74
N LEU A 240 -48.93 23.23 -16.66
CA LEU A 240 -49.13 22.39 -15.48
C LEU A 240 -50.33 22.82 -14.63
N PHE A 241 -50.54 24.12 -14.43
CA PHE A 241 -51.47 24.68 -13.45
C PHE A 241 -52.40 25.74 -14.02
N ALA A 242 -53.56 25.91 -13.39
CA ALA A 242 -54.38 27.10 -13.60
C ALA A 242 -53.78 28.34 -12.90
N TYR A 243 -54.11 29.53 -13.39
CA TYR A 243 -53.59 30.80 -12.85
C TYR A 243 -53.80 30.88 -11.33
N ALA A 244 -52.73 31.20 -10.60
CA ALA A 244 -52.67 31.29 -9.14
C ALA A 244 -53.10 30.02 -8.37
N LYS A 245 -53.28 28.88 -9.05
CA LYS A 245 -53.60 27.59 -8.42
C LYS A 245 -52.38 26.67 -8.40
N ALA A 246 -52.47 25.66 -7.53
CA ALA A 246 -51.49 24.58 -7.41
C ALA A 246 -52.07 23.21 -7.83
N ASP A 247 -53.32 23.16 -8.31
CA ASP A 247 -53.94 21.94 -8.83
C ASP A 247 -53.53 21.68 -10.28
N LEU A 248 -53.12 20.46 -10.58
CA LEU A 248 -52.70 20.05 -11.93
C LEU A 248 -53.87 20.00 -12.91
N LYS A 249 -53.70 20.66 -14.06
CA LYS A 249 -54.60 20.54 -15.23
C LYS A 249 -54.51 19.17 -15.88
N ALA A 250 -55.46 18.84 -16.76
CA ALA A 250 -55.43 17.60 -17.54
C ALA A 250 -54.19 17.54 -18.45
N GLU A 251 -53.86 18.65 -19.11
CA GLU A 251 -52.68 18.81 -19.96
C GLU A 251 -51.38 18.66 -19.18
N GLY A 252 -51.35 19.22 -17.96
CA GLY A 252 -50.23 19.10 -17.04
C GLY A 252 -49.98 17.66 -16.59
N ARG A 253 -51.04 16.91 -16.31
CA ARG A 253 -50.98 15.47 -16.01
C ARG A 253 -50.39 14.68 -17.19
N GLN A 254 -50.83 14.97 -18.41
CA GLN A 254 -50.32 14.32 -19.61
C GLN A 254 -48.83 14.61 -19.86
N ALA A 255 -48.38 15.84 -19.62
CA ALA A 255 -46.97 16.21 -19.72
C ALA A 255 -46.10 15.45 -18.71
N LEU A 256 -46.59 15.29 -17.47
CA LEU A 256 -45.92 14.51 -16.42
C LEU A 256 -45.94 13.00 -16.73
N ASP A 257 -47.03 12.48 -17.30
CA ASP A 257 -47.13 11.08 -17.75
C ASP A 257 -46.11 10.78 -18.85
N ASN A 258 -45.92 11.69 -19.81
CA ASN A 258 -44.88 11.55 -20.83
C ASN A 258 -43.48 11.56 -20.21
N LEU A 259 -43.23 12.44 -19.24
CA LEU A 259 -41.95 12.48 -18.54
C LEU A 259 -41.68 11.18 -17.76
N LEU A 260 -42.71 10.60 -17.15
CA LEU A 260 -42.60 9.33 -16.43
C LEU A 260 -42.09 8.19 -17.33
N THR A 261 -42.44 8.15 -18.62
CA THR A 261 -41.88 7.15 -19.55
C THR A 261 -40.35 7.23 -19.68
N THR A 262 -39.77 8.42 -19.43
CA THR A 262 -38.32 8.66 -19.42
C THR A 262 -37.74 8.37 -18.04
N LEU A 263 -38.47 8.69 -16.96
CA LEU A 263 -38.05 8.45 -15.58
C LEU A 263 -38.09 6.98 -15.16
N VAL A 264 -38.99 6.16 -15.69
CA VAL A 264 -39.12 4.72 -15.36
C VAL A 264 -37.90 3.90 -15.80
N LYS A 265 -37.10 4.41 -16.75
CA LYS A 265 -35.83 3.77 -17.16
C LYS A 265 -34.70 3.94 -16.14
N ILE A 266 -34.94 4.69 -15.06
CA ILE A 266 -33.92 5.10 -14.11
C ILE A 266 -33.96 4.17 -12.90
N ASN A 267 -32.81 3.61 -12.52
CA ASN A 267 -32.72 2.69 -11.39
C ASN A 267 -32.96 3.44 -10.06
N PRO A 268 -34.02 3.12 -9.31
CA PRO A 268 -34.40 3.85 -8.10
C PRO A 268 -33.35 3.74 -6.99
N THR A 269 -32.55 2.67 -6.96
CA THR A 269 -31.50 2.49 -5.92
C THR A 269 -30.28 3.39 -6.12
N GLN A 270 -30.16 4.02 -7.29
CA GLN A 270 -28.99 4.81 -7.68
C GLN A 270 -29.34 6.24 -8.08
N SER A 271 -30.58 6.69 -7.85
CA SER A 271 -31.05 7.97 -8.39
C SER A 271 -31.79 8.82 -7.37
N ALA A 272 -31.70 10.14 -7.51
CA ALA A 272 -32.45 11.11 -6.71
C ALA A 272 -33.12 12.15 -7.62
N ILE A 273 -34.38 12.45 -7.34
CA ILE A 273 -35.22 13.38 -8.09
C ILE A 273 -35.51 14.60 -7.22
N VAL A 274 -35.30 15.80 -7.77
CA VAL A 274 -35.65 17.06 -7.12
C VAL A 274 -36.59 17.85 -8.02
N VAL A 275 -37.79 18.12 -7.52
CA VAL A 275 -38.79 18.95 -8.19
C VAL A 275 -38.66 20.39 -7.67
N ILE A 276 -38.35 21.33 -8.54
CA ILE A 276 -38.08 22.72 -8.21
C ILE A 276 -39.15 23.61 -8.84
N GLY A 277 -39.92 24.33 -8.03
CA GLY A 277 -40.91 25.30 -8.50
C GLY A 277 -40.32 26.71 -8.58
N HIS A 278 -40.61 27.43 -9.67
CA HIS A 278 -40.25 28.83 -9.87
C HIS A 278 -41.48 29.65 -10.26
N THR A 279 -41.54 30.87 -9.76
CA THR A 279 -42.56 31.87 -10.10
C THR A 279 -41.90 33.05 -10.81
N ASP A 280 -42.70 33.86 -11.50
CA ASP A 280 -42.23 35.15 -11.99
C ASP A 280 -42.06 36.18 -10.85
N ARG A 281 -41.57 37.37 -11.21
CA ARG A 281 -41.33 38.46 -10.26
C ARG A 281 -42.59 39.22 -9.82
N ILE A 282 -43.77 38.84 -10.30
CA ILE A 282 -45.03 39.53 -9.95
C ILE A 282 -45.54 38.97 -8.62
N GLY A 283 -45.80 39.85 -7.65
CA GLY A 283 -46.24 39.48 -6.30
C GLY A 283 -45.16 39.67 -5.24
N SER A 284 -45.50 39.38 -3.98
CA SER A 284 -44.55 39.47 -2.86
C SER A 284 -43.72 38.20 -2.75
N ASP A 285 -42.50 38.34 -2.21
CA ASP A 285 -41.53 37.25 -2.12
C ASP A 285 -42.06 36.08 -1.29
N SER A 286 -42.70 36.39 -0.15
CA SER A 286 -43.33 35.39 0.73
C SER A 286 -44.47 34.65 0.02
N TYR A 287 -45.26 35.35 -0.79
CA TYR A 287 -46.34 34.74 -1.56
C TYR A 287 -45.79 33.80 -2.65
N ASN A 288 -44.82 34.30 -3.42
CA ASN A 288 -44.18 33.57 -4.51
C ASN A 288 -43.43 32.34 -4.01
N GLN A 289 -42.74 32.44 -2.88
CA GLN A 289 -42.09 31.31 -2.22
C GLN A 289 -43.10 30.21 -1.89
N LYS A 290 -44.17 30.54 -1.14
CA LYS A 290 -45.21 29.58 -0.76
C LYS A 290 -45.94 28.98 -1.97
N LEU A 291 -46.15 29.77 -3.03
CA LEU A 291 -46.78 29.29 -4.26
C LEU A 291 -45.90 28.28 -4.99
N SER A 292 -44.61 28.59 -5.14
CA SER A 292 -43.65 27.69 -5.78
C SER A 292 -43.48 26.37 -5.03
N GLU A 293 -43.45 26.41 -3.69
CA GLU A 293 -43.39 25.22 -2.82
C GLU A 293 -44.62 24.33 -2.99
N ARG A 294 -45.82 24.91 -2.93
CA ARG A 294 -47.07 24.15 -3.11
C ARG A 294 -47.13 23.48 -4.48
N ARG A 295 -46.73 24.19 -5.54
CA ARG A 295 -46.72 23.63 -6.90
C ARG A 295 -45.71 22.50 -7.07
N ALA A 296 -44.49 22.68 -6.56
CA ALA A 296 -43.49 21.63 -6.56
C ALA A 296 -43.96 20.40 -5.77
N HIS A 297 -44.63 20.62 -4.63
CA HIS A 297 -45.22 19.56 -3.83
C HIS A 297 -46.36 18.83 -4.56
N THR A 298 -47.24 19.53 -5.29
CA THR A 298 -48.28 18.88 -6.09
C THR A 298 -47.69 17.95 -7.15
N VAL A 299 -46.63 18.39 -7.84
CA VAL A 299 -45.94 17.56 -8.84
C VAL A 299 -45.28 16.35 -8.19
N LEU A 300 -44.63 16.52 -7.04
CA LEU A 300 -44.07 15.40 -6.27
C LEU A 300 -45.15 14.38 -5.92
N THR A 301 -46.27 14.83 -5.32
CA THR A 301 -47.38 13.95 -4.91
C THR A 301 -47.95 13.19 -6.10
N TYR A 302 -48.07 13.86 -7.25
CA TYR A 302 -48.52 13.22 -8.49
C TYR A 302 -47.54 12.14 -8.99
N LEU A 303 -46.24 12.43 -9.01
CA LEU A 303 -45.21 11.47 -9.42
C LEU A 303 -45.14 10.26 -8.49
N VAL A 304 -45.29 10.47 -7.17
CA VAL A 304 -45.37 9.37 -6.19
C VAL A 304 -46.60 8.51 -6.44
N GLN A 305 -47.78 9.12 -6.69
CA GLN A 305 -49.01 8.38 -7.01
C GLN A 305 -48.86 7.52 -8.27
N LYS A 306 -48.01 7.94 -9.21
CA LYS A 306 -47.73 7.23 -10.46
C LYS A 306 -46.63 6.17 -10.34
N GLY A 307 -46.05 5.98 -9.15
CA GLY A 307 -45.12 4.89 -8.86
C GLY A 307 -43.66 5.30 -8.64
N VAL A 308 -43.33 6.60 -8.61
CA VAL A 308 -41.99 7.05 -8.17
C VAL A 308 -41.86 6.82 -6.65
N PRO A 309 -40.83 6.11 -6.16
CA PRO A 309 -40.67 5.90 -4.73
C PRO A 309 -40.51 7.23 -3.99
N ALA A 310 -41.27 7.43 -2.91
CA ALA A 310 -41.24 8.66 -2.12
C ALA A 310 -39.86 8.95 -1.52
N GLU A 311 -39.04 7.91 -1.31
CA GLU A 311 -37.70 8.00 -0.73
C GLU A 311 -36.68 8.67 -1.64
N ILE A 312 -36.90 8.66 -2.96
CA ILE A 312 -35.95 9.17 -3.94
C ILE A 312 -36.37 10.52 -4.51
N ILE A 313 -37.52 11.06 -4.14
CA ILE A 313 -38.07 12.30 -4.69
C ILE A 313 -38.25 13.36 -3.60
N SER A 314 -37.81 14.58 -3.88
CA SER A 314 -38.00 15.73 -2.99
C SER A 314 -38.51 16.93 -3.78
N SER A 315 -39.13 17.89 -3.10
CA SER A 315 -39.63 19.12 -3.71
C SER A 315 -39.07 20.36 -3.02
N ARG A 316 -38.83 21.43 -3.79
CA ARG A 316 -38.34 22.72 -3.30
C ARG A 316 -39.01 23.85 -4.09
N GLY A 317 -39.43 24.90 -3.40
CA GLY A 317 -39.80 26.16 -4.05
C GLY A 317 -38.63 27.15 -4.04
N MET A 318 -38.41 27.83 -5.16
CA MET A 318 -37.40 28.89 -5.29
C MET A 318 -38.03 30.29 -5.38
N GLY A 319 -39.36 30.39 -5.30
CA GLY A 319 -40.07 31.65 -5.46
C GLY A 319 -39.70 32.34 -6.78
N LYS A 320 -39.40 33.63 -6.72
CA LYS A 320 -38.96 34.43 -7.87
C LYS A 320 -37.44 34.39 -8.13
N ALA A 321 -36.71 33.51 -7.44
CA ALA A 321 -35.28 33.38 -7.60
C ALA A 321 -34.94 32.66 -8.92
N GLN A 322 -33.76 32.99 -9.47
CA GLN A 322 -33.24 32.43 -10.72
C GLN A 322 -34.19 32.65 -11.92
N PRO A 323 -34.48 33.93 -12.27
CA PRO A 323 -35.25 34.25 -13.47
C PRO A 323 -34.45 33.90 -14.74
N VAL A 324 -35.11 33.23 -15.68
CA VAL A 324 -34.57 32.92 -17.01
C VAL A 324 -34.68 34.14 -17.93
N THR A 325 -35.70 34.98 -17.71
CA THR A 325 -35.90 36.20 -18.51
C THR A 325 -34.91 37.33 -18.17
N GLY A 326 -34.27 37.28 -17.00
CA GLY A 326 -33.29 38.27 -16.56
C GLY A 326 -33.84 39.69 -16.64
N THR A 327 -33.15 40.57 -17.37
CA THR A 327 -33.55 41.98 -17.55
C THR A 327 -34.42 42.23 -18.78
N LYS A 328 -34.68 41.20 -19.62
CA LYS A 328 -35.33 41.35 -20.93
C LYS A 328 -36.75 41.90 -20.83
N CYS A 329 -37.46 41.59 -19.75
CA CYS A 329 -38.85 42.00 -19.55
C CYS A 329 -39.00 43.30 -18.74
N ASN A 330 -37.93 44.04 -18.46
CA ASN A 330 -37.99 45.20 -17.55
C ASN A 330 -38.75 46.41 -18.11
N ALA A 331 -38.71 46.61 -19.43
CA ALA A 331 -39.36 47.74 -20.10
C ALA A 331 -40.85 47.51 -20.39
N LEU A 332 -41.33 46.28 -20.27
CA LEU A 332 -42.70 45.91 -20.59
C LEU A 332 -43.64 46.13 -19.40
N ARG A 333 -44.92 46.40 -19.69
CA ARG A 333 -45.97 46.61 -18.69
C ARG A 333 -47.23 45.83 -19.03
N GLY A 334 -48.15 45.70 -18.07
CA GLY A 334 -49.48 45.14 -18.31
C GLY A 334 -49.45 43.71 -18.83
N ALA A 335 -50.20 43.44 -19.90
CA ALA A 335 -50.31 42.11 -20.51
C ALA A 335 -48.98 41.65 -21.14
N ASP A 336 -48.25 42.56 -21.79
CA ASP A 336 -46.99 42.25 -22.46
C ASP A 336 -45.90 41.80 -21.48
N LEU A 337 -45.88 42.40 -20.29
CA LEU A 337 -45.00 41.97 -19.20
C LEU A 337 -45.31 40.53 -18.76
N LYS A 338 -46.59 40.21 -18.55
CA LYS A 338 -47.02 38.87 -18.11
C LYS A 338 -46.68 37.79 -19.13
N ALA A 339 -46.85 38.11 -20.41
CA ALA A 339 -46.48 37.23 -21.52
C ALA A 339 -44.95 37.03 -21.57
N CYS A 340 -44.16 38.11 -21.44
CA CYS A 340 -42.70 38.03 -21.45
C CYS A 340 -42.15 37.20 -20.28
N LEU A 341 -42.75 37.31 -19.09
CA LEU A 341 -42.35 36.58 -17.88
C LEU A 341 -42.81 35.11 -17.84
N ALA A 342 -43.57 34.64 -18.84
CA ALA A 342 -44.05 33.26 -18.88
C ALA A 342 -42.96 32.19 -18.70
N PRO A 343 -41.75 32.33 -19.25
CA PRO A 343 -40.68 31.34 -19.03
C PRO A 343 -40.16 31.26 -17.59
N ASP A 344 -40.37 32.30 -16.76
CA ASP A 344 -39.94 32.26 -15.35
C ASP A 344 -40.88 31.42 -14.49
N ARG A 345 -42.15 31.31 -14.91
CA ARG A 345 -43.17 30.44 -14.31
C ARG A 345 -42.96 29.00 -14.79
N ARG A 346 -42.11 28.25 -14.09
CA ARG A 346 -41.72 26.89 -14.51
C ARG A 346 -41.53 25.94 -13.33
N VAL A 347 -41.63 24.65 -13.63
CA VAL A 347 -41.21 23.57 -12.74
C VAL A 347 -40.05 22.84 -13.40
N GLU A 348 -38.92 22.75 -12.70
CA GLU A 348 -37.77 21.96 -13.11
C GLU A 348 -37.78 20.63 -12.36
N ILE A 349 -37.48 19.54 -13.05
CA ILE A 349 -37.32 18.21 -12.47
C ILE A 349 -35.89 17.80 -12.75
N GLU A 350 -35.06 17.81 -11.72
CA GLU A 350 -33.69 17.34 -11.78
C GLU A 350 -33.63 15.87 -11.39
N VAL A 351 -32.98 15.06 -12.21
CA VAL A 351 -32.72 13.66 -11.92
C VAL A 351 -31.21 13.47 -11.83
N LYS A 352 -30.74 13.15 -10.63
CA LYS A 352 -29.35 12.80 -10.35
C LYS A 352 -29.24 11.29 -10.38
N ALA A 353 -28.67 10.71 -11.42
CA ALA A 353 -28.39 9.28 -11.51
C ALA A 353 -26.92 9.04 -11.18
N ARG A 354 -26.64 8.13 -10.25
CA ARG A 354 -25.30 7.58 -10.03
C ARG A 354 -25.08 6.50 -11.10
N ASN A 355 -24.32 6.83 -12.13
CA ASN A 355 -23.82 5.81 -13.04
C ASN A 355 -22.65 5.12 -12.33
N VAL A 356 -22.89 3.94 -11.78
CA VAL A 356 -21.83 3.02 -11.39
C VAL A 356 -21.28 2.40 -12.68
N GLN A 357 -20.55 3.18 -13.47
CA GLN A 357 -19.65 2.56 -14.44
C GLN A 357 -18.46 2.04 -13.63
N GLU A 358 -18.26 0.72 -13.65
CA GLU A 358 -16.93 0.15 -13.47
C GLU A 358 -16.05 0.73 -14.57
N VAL A 359 -15.50 1.91 -14.32
CA VAL A 359 -14.39 2.41 -15.12
C VAL A 359 -13.23 1.53 -14.71
N GLN A 360 -12.96 0.48 -15.49
CA GLN A 360 -11.61 -0.04 -15.52
C GLN A 360 -10.73 1.16 -15.86
N VAL A 361 -9.95 1.60 -14.89
CA VAL A 361 -8.88 2.55 -15.11
C VAL A 361 -7.89 1.81 -16.00
N ILE A 362 -8.13 1.85 -17.30
CA ILE A 362 -7.14 1.44 -18.28
C ILE A 362 -6.10 2.53 -18.18
N ASP A 363 -5.02 2.25 -17.47
CA ASP A 363 -3.86 3.13 -17.39
C ASP A 363 -3.34 3.29 -18.82
N GLN A 364 -3.73 4.41 -19.44
CA GLN A 364 -3.28 4.80 -20.77
C GLN A 364 -1.97 5.57 -20.57
N THR A 365 -0.90 4.85 -20.28
CA THR A 365 0.46 5.39 -20.36
C THR A 365 1.21 4.68 -21.47
N LYS A 366 1.55 5.48 -22.47
CA LYS A 366 2.12 5.14 -23.77
C LYS A 366 3.63 5.32 -23.76
#